data_AF-A0A7X7PCB1-F1
#
_entry.id   AF-A0A7X7PCB1-F1
#
_cell.length_a   1.000
_cell.length_b   1.000
_cell.length_c   1.000
_cell.angle_alpha   90.00
_cell.angle_beta   90.00
_cell.angle_gamma   90.00
#
_symmetry.space_group_name_H-M   'P 1'
#
loop_
_entity.id
_entity.type
_entity.pdbx_description
1 polymer ?
#
loop_
_entity_poly.entity_id
_entity_poly.type
_entity_poly.pdbx_seq_one_letter_code
_entity_poly.pdbx_strand_id
1 'polypeptide(L)'
;MSARVLTVRDGGDVWAAISMVVSAVPILAVGTMFPPLGGAIIAVVTAVVYFTVVAFDGRIAPALQGCAVGVGTVALLAVCLYIGSGPLTAVLLLGNAAVFLELSRQVRSRLVYGSGLALLAAGVLAYSITVPLDALIDSSLAIRELGVAALIASTAFAVAAVLAVCATRSLSMVSKESTGVLMAVSGGAVLYAATAAAVTVGVWISPDRTGFVAGHTCATILWMLTATGVIIFGLNNQAYRKAAVGSGLVLAGAALVKLFFFDLATLSGMFRVAAFLVAGLLLLFAASYFGRRMRVDES
;
A
#
# COMPACT_ATOMS: atom_id res chain seq x y z
N MET A 1 -41.42 5.00 23.01
CA MET A 1 -41.66 4.26 21.75
C MET A 1 -42.51 5.17 20.87
N SER A 2 -42.13 5.77 19.75
CA SER A 2 -40.91 5.87 18.94
C SER A 2 -41.04 7.17 18.13
N ALA A 3 -40.18 8.17 18.36
CA ALA A 3 -40.12 9.42 17.58
C ALA A 3 -38.73 9.55 16.94
N ARG A 4 -38.32 8.51 16.21
CA ARG A 4 -36.94 8.37 15.68
C ARG A 4 -36.85 8.01 14.20
N VAL A 5 -37.90 8.24 13.40
CA VAL A 5 -37.94 7.72 12.01
C VAL A 5 -38.16 8.79 10.92
N LEU A 6 -38.26 10.08 11.23
CA LEU A 6 -38.39 11.09 10.17
C LEU A 6 -37.48 12.29 10.41
N THR A 7 -36.17 12.06 10.35
CA THR A 7 -35.27 13.12 9.88
C THR A 7 -35.52 13.29 8.38
N VAL A 8 -36.48 14.14 8.06
CA VAL A 8 -36.57 14.80 6.76
C VAL A 8 -35.17 15.36 6.47
N ARG A 9 -34.58 14.84 5.41
CA ARG A 9 -33.26 15.20 4.91
C ARG A 9 -33.42 16.62 4.33
N ASP A 10 -32.94 17.64 5.04
CA ASP A 10 -33.12 19.04 4.64
C ASP A 10 -32.58 19.28 3.22
N GLY A 11 -33.48 19.56 2.27
CA GLY A 11 -33.13 19.75 0.87
C GLY A 11 -32.15 20.91 0.64
N GLY A 12 -32.11 21.88 1.54
CA GLY A 12 -31.17 23.02 1.50
C GLY A 12 -29.70 22.59 1.60
N ASP A 13 -29.40 21.56 2.40
CA ASP A 13 -28.04 21.07 2.60
C ASP A 13 -27.49 20.40 1.33
N VAL A 14 -28.37 19.73 0.57
CA VAL A 14 -27.99 19.06 -0.69
C VAL A 14 -27.66 20.09 -1.77
N TRP A 15 -28.47 21.15 -1.91
CA TRP A 15 -28.19 22.22 -2.85
C TRP A 15 -26.92 23.00 -2.50
N ALA A 16 -26.67 23.25 -1.21
CA ALA A 16 -25.43 23.86 -0.73
C ALA A 16 -24.20 22.96 -1.01
N ALA A 17 -24.32 21.65 -0.82
CA ALA A 17 -23.26 20.70 -1.13
C ALA A 17 -22.95 20.65 -2.64
N ILE A 18 -24.00 20.64 -3.48
CA ILE A 18 -23.84 20.66 -4.94
C ILE A 18 -23.19 21.97 -5.39
N SER A 19 -23.66 23.13 -4.92
CA SER A 19 -23.09 24.42 -5.31
C SER A 19 -21.62 24.56 -4.89
N MET A 20 -21.26 24.02 -3.73
CA MET A 20 -19.87 23.97 -3.27
C MET A 20 -18.99 23.13 -4.20
N VAL A 21 -19.41 21.92 -4.59
CA VAL A 21 -18.67 21.08 -5.54
C VAL A 21 -18.55 21.78 -6.90
N VAL A 22 -19.65 22.34 -7.41
CA VAL A 22 -19.70 23.01 -8.71
C VAL A 22 -18.80 24.24 -8.74
N SER A 23 -18.74 25.02 -7.66
CA SER A 23 -17.88 26.22 -7.58
C SER A 23 -16.39 25.88 -7.47
N ALA A 24 -16.02 24.70 -6.96
CA ALA A 24 -14.63 24.26 -6.92
C ALA A 24 -14.08 23.88 -8.30
N VAL A 25 -14.93 23.44 -9.24
CA VAL A 25 -14.53 23.04 -10.60
C VAL A 25 -13.79 24.16 -11.35
N PRO A 26 -14.35 25.38 -11.52
CA PRO A 26 -13.67 26.46 -12.22
C PRO A 26 -12.38 26.89 -11.50
N ILE A 27 -12.34 26.85 -10.16
CA ILE A 27 -11.13 27.21 -9.39
C ILE A 27 -9.97 26.26 -9.73
N LEU A 28 -10.24 24.95 -9.74
CA LEU A 28 -9.23 23.96 -10.10
C LEU A 28 -8.89 23.98 -11.60
N ALA A 29 -9.87 24.24 -12.46
CA ALA A 29 -9.68 24.37 -13.90
C ALA A 29 -8.82 25.60 -14.26
N VAL A 30 -8.96 26.71 -13.55
CA VAL A 30 -8.09 27.88 -13.73
C VAL A 30 -6.62 27.51 -13.45
N GLY A 31 -6.37 26.61 -12.50
CA GLY A 31 -5.03 26.11 -12.21
C GLY A 31 -4.31 25.50 -13.42
N THR A 32 -5.05 24.89 -14.38
CA THR A 32 -4.44 24.26 -15.56
C THR A 32 -3.93 25.27 -16.58
N MET A 33 -4.35 26.55 -16.46
CA MET A 33 -3.92 27.64 -17.33
C MET A 33 -2.58 28.24 -16.89
N PHE A 34 -2.10 27.90 -15.69
CA PHE A 34 -0.84 28.39 -15.14
C PHE A 34 0.29 27.38 -15.32
N PRO A 35 1.57 27.82 -15.23
CA PRO A 35 2.70 26.92 -15.05
C PRO A 35 2.51 25.99 -13.84
N PRO A 36 3.20 24.83 -13.79
CA PRO A 36 2.97 23.80 -12.78
C PRO A 36 2.98 24.33 -11.33
N LEU A 37 3.90 25.24 -10.99
CA LEU A 37 3.94 25.85 -9.66
C LEU A 37 2.70 26.71 -9.36
N GLY A 38 2.21 27.48 -10.33
CA GLY A 38 1.01 28.31 -10.15
C GLY A 38 -0.24 27.45 -9.96
N GLY A 39 -0.41 26.42 -10.79
CA GLY A 39 -1.49 25.44 -10.64
C GLY A 39 -1.43 24.70 -9.30
N ALA A 40 -0.23 24.30 -8.87
CA ALA A 40 -0.02 23.67 -7.56
C ALA A 40 -0.38 24.60 -6.40
N ILE A 41 0.01 25.88 -6.43
CA ILE A 41 -0.34 26.84 -5.37
C ILE A 41 -1.85 26.99 -5.26
N ILE A 42 -2.56 27.17 -6.37
CA ILE A 42 -4.04 27.28 -6.38
C ILE A 42 -4.67 26.02 -5.77
N ALA A 43 -4.19 24.84 -6.17
CA ALA A 43 -4.67 23.56 -5.67
C ALA A 43 -4.35 23.37 -4.16
N VAL A 44 -3.16 23.74 -3.70
CA VAL A 44 -2.79 23.69 -2.27
C VAL A 44 -3.70 24.61 -1.45
N VAL A 45 -3.86 25.86 -1.87
CA VAL A 45 -4.73 26.83 -1.19
C VAL A 45 -6.15 26.29 -1.10
N THR A 46 -6.68 25.75 -2.21
CA THR A 46 -8.00 25.12 -2.25
C THR A 46 -8.08 23.96 -1.24
N ALA A 47 -7.12 23.04 -1.25
CA ALA A 47 -7.09 21.91 -0.32
C ALA A 47 -7.07 22.36 1.14
N VAL A 48 -6.20 23.32 1.48
CA VAL A 48 -6.08 23.87 2.84
C VAL A 48 -7.39 24.49 3.28
N VAL A 49 -8.01 25.36 2.47
CA VAL A 49 -9.28 26.01 2.81
C VAL A 49 -10.38 24.98 3.10
N TYR A 50 -10.54 23.98 2.24
CA TYR A 50 -11.58 22.97 2.43
C TYR A 50 -11.32 22.07 3.64
N PHE A 51 -10.06 21.71 3.91
CA PHE A 51 -9.72 20.93 5.11
C PHE A 51 -9.83 21.73 6.41
N THR A 52 -9.47 23.02 6.42
CA THR A 52 -9.60 23.87 7.61
C THR A 52 -11.06 24.12 7.97
N VAL A 53 -11.93 24.39 6.98
CA VAL A 53 -13.38 24.53 7.21
C VAL A 53 -13.94 23.29 7.91
N VAL A 54 -13.58 22.10 7.42
CA VAL A 54 -14.03 20.83 8.04
C VAL A 54 -13.42 20.59 9.41
N ALA A 55 -12.17 20.99 9.64
CA ALA A 55 -11.46 20.75 10.89
C ALA A 55 -11.96 21.65 12.03
N PHE A 56 -12.35 22.89 11.75
CA PHE A 56 -12.70 23.88 12.77
C PHE A 56 -14.19 24.12 12.92
N ASP A 57 -15.02 23.81 11.92
CA ASP A 57 -16.46 24.01 12.01
C ASP A 57 -17.21 22.69 12.25
N GLY A 58 -17.41 22.39 13.53
CA GLY A 58 -18.15 21.20 13.98
C GLY A 58 -19.66 21.25 13.75
N ARG A 59 -20.20 22.33 13.16
CA ARG A 59 -21.65 22.52 12.94
C ARG A 59 -22.10 22.23 11.51
N ILE A 60 -21.18 21.80 10.65
CA ILE A 60 -21.46 21.51 9.24
C ILE A 60 -22.31 20.24 9.09
N ALA A 61 -23.31 20.29 8.20
CA ALA A 61 -24.10 19.12 7.85
C ALA A 61 -23.23 17.98 7.25
N PRO A 62 -23.48 16.70 7.57
CA PRO A 62 -22.62 15.59 7.13
C PRO A 62 -22.40 15.50 5.61
N ALA A 63 -23.41 15.88 4.82
CA ALA A 63 -23.30 15.91 3.36
C ALA A 63 -22.31 16.97 2.87
N LEU A 64 -22.37 18.17 3.46
CA LEU A 64 -21.46 19.27 3.13
C LEU A 64 -20.03 18.97 3.59
N GLN A 65 -19.88 18.35 4.76
CA GLN A 65 -18.58 17.88 5.25
C GLN A 65 -17.95 16.86 4.30
N GLY A 66 -18.73 15.89 3.82
CA GLY A 66 -18.27 14.88 2.85
C GLY A 66 -17.82 15.51 1.52
N CYS A 67 -18.62 16.44 0.98
CA CYS A 67 -18.25 17.18 -0.23
C CYS A 67 -16.99 18.03 -0.04
N ALA A 68 -16.82 18.66 1.12
CA ALA A 68 -15.67 19.54 1.41
C ALA A 68 -14.38 18.73 1.50
N VAL A 69 -14.41 17.61 2.22
CA VAL A 69 -13.30 16.65 2.26
C VAL A 69 -13.01 16.11 0.86
N GLY A 70 -14.05 15.78 0.08
CA GLY A 70 -13.91 15.32 -1.30
C GLY A 70 -13.19 16.34 -2.19
N VAL A 71 -13.64 17.59 -2.19
CA VAL A 71 -13.01 18.68 -2.95
C VAL A 71 -11.57 18.91 -2.48
N GLY A 72 -11.32 18.95 -1.17
CA GLY A 72 -9.96 19.08 -0.64
C GLY A 72 -9.04 17.94 -1.06
N THR A 73 -9.57 16.71 -1.16
CA THR A 73 -8.82 15.54 -1.63
C THR A 73 -8.49 15.65 -3.13
N VAL A 74 -9.45 16.07 -3.96
CA VAL A 74 -9.22 16.30 -5.40
C VAL A 74 -8.21 17.43 -5.62
N ALA A 75 -8.29 18.49 -4.82
CA ALA A 75 -7.31 19.56 -4.87
C ALA A 75 -5.91 19.04 -4.50
N LEU A 76 -5.77 18.26 -3.44
CA LEU A 76 -4.48 17.65 -3.05
C LEU A 76 -3.95 16.66 -4.11
N LEU A 77 -4.84 15.91 -4.77
CA LEU A 77 -4.49 15.09 -5.93
C LEU A 77 -3.91 15.96 -7.04
N ALA A 78 -4.55 17.09 -7.37
CA ALA A 78 -4.07 18.02 -8.38
C ALA A 78 -2.68 18.58 -8.03
N VAL A 79 -2.42 18.90 -6.75
CA VAL A 79 -1.07 19.30 -6.29
C VAL A 79 -0.03 18.24 -6.63
N CYS A 80 -0.32 16.97 -6.34
CA CYS A 80 0.58 15.87 -6.63
C CYS A 80 0.83 15.70 -8.13
N LEU A 81 -0.17 15.98 -8.98
CA LEU A 81 -0.05 15.90 -10.44
C LEU A 81 0.69 17.10 -11.04
N TYR A 82 0.51 18.31 -10.50
CA TYR A 82 1.25 19.50 -10.95
C TYR A 82 2.72 19.44 -10.57
N ILE A 83 3.04 19.02 -9.34
CA ILE A 83 4.42 18.97 -8.84
C ILE A 83 5.11 17.66 -9.27
N GLY A 84 4.36 16.57 -9.34
CA GLY A 84 4.90 15.25 -9.68
C GLY A 84 5.34 15.18 -11.13
N SER A 85 6.66 15.17 -11.35
CA SER A 85 7.25 14.82 -12.63
C SER A 85 7.64 13.33 -12.65
N GLY A 86 7.06 12.58 -13.58
CA GLY A 86 7.36 11.17 -13.80
C GLY A 86 7.27 10.33 -12.50
N PRO A 87 8.35 9.64 -12.08
CA PRO A 87 8.36 8.77 -10.90
C PRO A 87 7.95 9.46 -9.58
N LEU A 88 8.14 10.77 -9.46
CA LEU A 88 7.85 11.52 -8.23
C LEU A 88 6.35 11.54 -7.90
N THR A 89 5.48 11.45 -8.91
CA THR A 89 4.02 11.44 -8.73
C THR A 89 3.57 10.29 -7.84
N ALA A 90 4.12 9.09 -8.05
CA ALA A 90 3.81 7.92 -7.23
C ALA A 90 4.24 8.14 -5.76
N VAL A 91 5.42 8.71 -5.54
CA VAL A 91 5.94 9.03 -4.20
C VAL A 91 5.01 10.00 -3.46
N LEU A 92 4.62 11.10 -4.12
CA LEU A 92 3.75 12.10 -3.52
C LEU A 92 2.37 11.53 -3.19
N LEU A 93 1.76 10.77 -4.10
CA LEU A 93 0.44 10.19 -3.88
C LEU A 93 0.44 9.15 -2.77
N LEU A 94 1.38 8.21 -2.79
CA LEU A 94 1.48 7.16 -1.78
C LEU A 94 1.89 7.71 -0.41
N GLY A 95 2.75 8.73 -0.38
CA GLY A 95 3.12 9.45 0.84
C GLY A 95 1.91 10.14 1.47
N ASN A 96 1.14 10.90 0.68
CA ASN A 96 -0.09 11.53 1.16
C ASN A 96 -1.14 10.49 1.58
N ALA A 97 -1.27 9.38 0.84
CA ALA A 97 -2.16 8.28 1.22
C ALA A 97 -1.79 7.72 2.60
N ALA A 98 -0.51 7.46 2.85
CA ALA A 98 -0.02 7.00 4.16
C ALA A 98 -0.37 7.99 5.28
N VAL A 99 -0.16 9.29 5.06
CA VAL A 99 -0.49 10.34 6.04
C VAL A 99 -2.00 10.36 6.35
N PHE A 100 -2.85 10.35 5.33
CA PHE A 100 -4.31 10.37 5.52
C PHE A 100 -4.84 9.09 6.17
N LEU A 101 -4.30 7.92 5.81
CA LEU A 101 -4.68 6.66 6.42
C LEU A 101 -4.29 6.62 7.90
N GLU A 102 -3.10 7.11 8.25
CA GLU A 102 -2.69 7.23 9.65
C GLU A 102 -3.52 8.27 10.41
N LEU A 103 -3.75 9.45 9.83
CA LEU A 103 -4.61 10.48 10.41
C LEU A 103 -6.04 9.97 10.65
N SER A 104 -6.57 9.17 9.73
CA SER A 104 -7.90 8.56 9.88
C SER A 104 -7.99 7.62 11.08
N ARG A 105 -6.88 6.95 11.46
CA ARG A 105 -6.82 6.11 12.66
C ARG A 105 -6.84 6.94 13.93
N GLN A 106 -6.12 8.06 13.94
CA GLN A 106 -6.00 8.95 15.08
C GLN A 106 -7.32 9.69 15.35
N VAL A 107 -7.91 10.26 14.30
CA VAL A 107 -9.17 11.04 14.40
C VAL A 107 -10.42 10.14 14.35
N ARG A 108 -10.27 8.86 14.00
CA ARG A 108 -11.35 7.88 13.85
C ARG A 108 -12.44 8.33 12.86
N SER A 109 -12.05 9.01 11.78
CA SER A 109 -12.98 9.54 10.77
C SER A 109 -13.00 8.71 9.48
N ARG A 110 -14.21 8.26 9.10
CA ARG A 110 -14.44 7.52 7.84
C ARG A 110 -14.24 8.36 6.59
N LEU A 111 -14.45 9.69 6.68
CA LEU A 111 -14.24 10.60 5.56
C LEU A 111 -12.75 10.73 5.23
N VAL A 112 -11.91 10.95 6.25
CA VAL A 112 -10.45 11.02 6.11
C VAL A 112 -9.88 9.69 5.60
N TYR A 113 -10.43 8.57 6.07
CA TYR A 113 -10.09 7.25 5.55
C TYR A 113 -10.44 7.10 4.07
N GLY A 114 -11.62 7.58 3.64
CA GLY A 114 -12.03 7.61 2.23
C GLY A 114 -11.06 8.41 1.35
N SER A 115 -10.61 9.58 1.81
CA SER A 115 -9.58 10.37 1.14
C SER A 115 -8.25 9.62 1.02
N GLY A 116 -7.81 8.97 2.11
CA GLY A 116 -6.61 8.16 2.12
C GLY A 116 -6.68 6.99 1.13
N LEU A 117 -7.84 6.32 1.02
CA LEU A 117 -8.06 5.26 0.02
C LEU A 117 -8.08 5.79 -1.41
N ALA A 118 -8.68 6.96 -1.67
CA ALA A 118 -8.69 7.57 -2.99
C ALA A 118 -7.28 7.93 -3.46
N LEU A 119 -6.48 8.52 -2.58
CA LEU A 119 -5.06 8.81 -2.83
C LEU A 119 -4.23 7.54 -2.97
N LEU A 120 -4.51 6.50 -2.18
CA LEU A 120 -3.87 5.20 -2.32
C LEU A 120 -4.15 4.62 -3.71
N ALA A 121 -5.41 4.60 -4.16
CA ALA A 121 -5.77 4.08 -5.47
C ALA A 121 -5.07 4.82 -6.61
N ALA A 122 -5.07 6.16 -6.58
CA ALA A 122 -4.33 6.98 -7.55
C ALA A 122 -2.81 6.73 -7.47
N GLY A 123 -2.27 6.59 -6.25
CA GLY A 123 -0.88 6.29 -6.01
C GLY A 123 -0.46 4.92 -6.52
N VAL A 124 -1.30 3.89 -6.40
CA VAL A 124 -1.06 2.56 -6.98
C VAL A 124 -1.03 2.61 -8.50
N LEU A 125 -1.94 3.38 -9.12
CA LEU A 125 -1.93 3.58 -10.57
C LEU A 125 -0.63 4.26 -11.02
N ALA A 126 -0.25 5.37 -10.38
CA ALA A 126 1.01 6.04 -10.67
C ALA A 126 2.23 5.12 -10.42
N TYR A 127 2.18 4.32 -9.36
CA TYR A 127 3.23 3.36 -9.02
C TYR A 127 3.36 2.25 -10.07
N SER A 128 2.27 1.77 -10.65
CA SER A 128 2.31 0.77 -11.73
C SER A 128 2.97 1.29 -13.01
N ILE A 129 2.97 2.62 -13.20
CA ILE A 129 3.69 3.28 -14.30
C ILE A 129 5.17 3.47 -13.93
N THR A 130 5.46 3.85 -12.68
CA THR A 130 6.84 4.04 -12.18
C THR A 130 7.60 2.71 -12.04
N VAL A 131 6.91 1.64 -11.65
CA VAL A 131 7.46 0.30 -11.43
C VAL A 131 6.57 -0.69 -12.18
N PRO A 132 6.70 -0.76 -13.52
CA PRO A 132 5.91 -1.68 -14.33
C PRO A 132 6.30 -3.13 -14.01
N LEU A 133 5.34 -4.04 -14.12
CA LEU A 133 5.55 -5.47 -13.93
C LEU A 133 6.68 -6.01 -14.82
N ASP A 134 6.76 -5.51 -16.05
CA ASP A 134 7.78 -5.90 -17.02
C ASP A 134 9.20 -5.55 -16.55
N ALA A 135 9.38 -4.45 -15.80
CA ALA A 135 10.68 -4.07 -15.23
C ALA A 135 11.13 -5.00 -14.11
N LEU A 136 10.25 -5.83 -13.57
CA LEU A 136 10.60 -6.89 -12.61
C LEU A 136 10.89 -8.23 -13.30
N ILE A 137 10.66 -8.35 -14.60
CA ILE A 137 10.85 -9.57 -15.39
C ILE A 137 12.06 -9.42 -16.31
N ASP A 138 12.20 -8.27 -16.97
CA ASP A 138 13.28 -7.95 -17.89
C ASP A 138 14.37 -7.12 -17.22
N SER A 139 15.59 -7.67 -17.15
CA SER A 139 16.73 -6.99 -16.55
C SER A 139 17.11 -5.69 -17.28
N SER A 140 16.93 -5.62 -18.60
CA SER A 140 17.26 -4.41 -19.38
C SER A 140 16.32 -3.25 -19.03
N LEU A 141 15.03 -3.56 -18.90
CA LEU A 141 14.02 -2.59 -18.50
C LEU A 141 14.19 -2.20 -17.02
N ALA A 142 14.54 -3.15 -16.15
CA ALA A 142 14.86 -2.89 -14.75
C ALA A 142 15.98 -1.84 -14.60
N ILE A 143 17.08 -2.01 -15.35
CA ILE A 143 18.24 -1.09 -15.30
C ILE A 143 17.87 0.30 -15.84
N ARG A 144 16.98 0.38 -16.84
CA ARG A 144 16.58 1.64 -17.47
C ARG A 144 15.57 2.43 -16.64
N GLU A 145 14.59 1.76 -16.04
CA GLU A 145 13.41 2.41 -15.45
C GLU A 145 13.49 2.52 -13.91
N LEU A 146 14.19 1.61 -13.22
CA LEU A 146 14.20 1.60 -11.75
C LEU A 146 15.23 2.57 -11.17
N GLY A 147 14.74 3.63 -10.52
CA GLY A 147 15.54 4.67 -9.86
C GLY A 147 15.30 4.78 -8.35
N VAL A 148 15.94 5.77 -7.68
CA VAL A 148 15.65 6.11 -6.26
C VAL A 148 14.16 6.31 -6.03
N ALA A 149 13.48 7.00 -6.96
CA ALA A 149 12.06 7.26 -6.85
C ALA A 149 11.22 5.96 -6.84
N ALA A 150 11.63 4.93 -7.58
CA ALA A 150 10.99 3.61 -7.55
C ALA A 150 11.18 2.94 -6.18
N LEU A 151 12.36 3.06 -5.58
CA LEU A 151 12.63 2.54 -4.22
C LEU A 151 11.79 3.26 -3.16
N ILE A 152 11.74 4.61 -3.21
CA ILE A 152 10.93 5.42 -2.30
C ILE A 152 9.44 5.11 -2.50
N ALA A 153 8.96 5.04 -3.74
CA ALA A 153 7.57 4.74 -4.04
C ALA A 153 7.19 3.33 -3.59
N SER A 154 8.08 2.34 -3.76
CA SER A 154 7.87 0.97 -3.27
C SER A 154 7.74 0.96 -1.74
N THR A 155 8.61 1.68 -1.04
CA THR A 155 8.55 1.80 0.42
C THR A 155 7.27 2.49 0.87
N ALA A 156 6.90 3.60 0.23
CA ALA A 156 5.66 4.32 0.51
C ALA A 156 4.42 3.44 0.24
N PHE A 157 4.43 2.64 -0.83
CA PHE A 157 3.35 1.71 -1.16
C PHE A 157 3.19 0.64 -0.09
N ALA A 158 4.28 0.00 0.35
CA ALA A 158 4.25 -0.99 1.42
C ALA A 158 3.69 -0.40 2.72
N VAL A 159 4.15 0.80 3.11
CA VAL A 159 3.66 1.51 4.30
C VAL A 159 2.18 1.84 4.17
N ALA A 160 1.76 2.44 3.05
CA ALA A 160 0.37 2.80 2.82
C ALA A 160 -0.57 1.57 2.79
N ALA A 161 -0.12 0.44 2.22
CA ALA A 161 -0.87 -0.81 2.22
C ALA A 161 -1.09 -1.36 3.65
N VAL A 162 -0.08 -1.27 4.52
CA VAL A 162 -0.19 -1.68 5.93
C VAL A 162 -1.11 -0.72 6.70
N LEU A 163 -0.93 0.60 6.50
CA LEU A 163 -1.74 1.62 7.14
C LEU A 163 -3.21 1.53 6.72
N ALA A 164 -3.49 1.17 5.47
CA ALA A 164 -4.84 0.93 4.99
C ALA A 164 -5.51 -0.16 5.83
N VAL A 165 -4.89 -1.33 5.99
CA VAL A 165 -5.42 -2.42 6.82
C VAL A 165 -5.58 -1.99 8.28
N CYS A 166 -4.58 -1.31 8.84
CA CYS A 166 -4.64 -0.82 10.21
C CYS A 166 -5.80 0.17 10.41
N ALA A 167 -6.04 1.06 9.45
CA ALA A 167 -7.14 2.01 9.45
C ALA A 167 -8.50 1.35 9.28
N THR A 168 -8.63 0.39 8.36
CA THR A 168 -9.88 -0.36 8.20
C THR A 168 -10.26 -1.10 9.48
N ARG A 169 -9.27 -1.72 10.14
CA ARG A 169 -9.47 -2.45 11.40
C ARG A 169 -9.79 -1.51 12.56
N SER A 170 -9.10 -0.38 12.68
CA SER A 170 -9.37 0.59 13.75
C SER A 170 -10.78 1.18 13.63
N LEU A 171 -11.28 1.39 12.41
CA LEU A 171 -12.62 1.91 12.16
C LEU A 171 -13.72 0.83 12.21
N SER A 172 -13.36 -0.44 12.51
CA SER A 172 -14.28 -1.59 12.54
C SER A 172 -15.12 -1.73 11.26
N MET A 173 -14.53 -1.41 10.10
CA MET A 173 -15.23 -1.34 8.82
C MET A 173 -15.34 -2.68 8.09
N VAL A 174 -14.68 -3.72 8.58
CA VAL A 174 -14.57 -5.01 7.90
C VAL A 174 -15.05 -6.13 8.82
N SER A 175 -15.86 -7.02 8.25
CA SER A 175 -16.31 -8.24 8.92
C SER A 175 -15.13 -9.19 9.16
N LYS A 176 -15.31 -10.15 10.09
CA LYS A 176 -14.29 -11.18 10.34
C LYS A 176 -13.94 -11.98 9.08
N GLU A 177 -14.92 -12.19 8.20
CA GLU A 177 -14.76 -12.93 6.95
C GLU A 177 -13.89 -12.18 5.93
N SER A 178 -14.16 -10.89 5.69
CA SER A 178 -13.38 -10.11 4.72
C SER A 178 -12.01 -9.65 5.24
N THR A 179 -11.75 -9.81 6.55
CA THR A 179 -10.45 -9.49 7.15
C THR A 179 -9.32 -10.33 6.54
N GLY A 180 -9.57 -11.60 6.25
CA GLY A 180 -8.58 -12.49 5.64
C GLY A 180 -8.19 -12.03 4.24
N VAL A 181 -9.18 -11.68 3.41
CA VAL A 181 -8.96 -11.16 2.05
C VAL A 181 -8.18 -9.85 2.09
N LEU A 182 -8.57 -8.91 2.96
CA LEU A 182 -7.87 -7.64 3.12
C LEU A 182 -6.40 -7.82 3.51
N MET A 183 -6.12 -8.74 4.44
CA MET A 183 -4.74 -9.07 4.84
C MET A 183 -3.97 -9.74 3.70
N ALA A 184 -4.59 -10.63 2.93
CA ALA A 184 -3.96 -11.28 1.79
C ALA A 184 -3.60 -10.29 0.68
N VAL A 185 -4.52 -9.39 0.34
CA VAL A 185 -4.31 -8.34 -0.67
C VAL A 185 -3.20 -7.37 -0.23
N SER A 186 -3.24 -6.89 1.02
CA SER A 186 -2.20 -6.02 1.57
C SER A 186 -0.85 -6.73 1.67
N GLY A 187 -0.83 -8.00 2.10
CA GLY A 187 0.38 -8.82 2.11
C GLY A 187 0.99 -8.98 0.72
N GLY A 188 0.17 -9.26 -0.30
CA GLY A 188 0.60 -9.31 -1.69
C GLY A 188 1.19 -7.98 -2.18
N ALA A 189 0.54 -6.86 -1.85
CA ALA A 189 1.05 -5.52 -2.16
C ALA A 189 2.41 -5.23 -1.51
N VAL A 190 2.58 -5.60 -0.23
CA VAL A 190 3.84 -5.45 0.50
C VAL A 190 4.94 -6.33 -0.09
N LEU A 191 4.63 -7.57 -0.47
CA LEU A 191 5.59 -8.49 -1.09
C LEU A 191 6.03 -8.03 -2.49
N TYR A 192 5.10 -7.49 -3.27
CA TYR A 192 5.40 -6.85 -4.56
C TYR A 192 6.35 -5.66 -4.36
N ALA A 193 5.97 -4.74 -3.47
CA ALA A 193 6.76 -3.56 -3.13
C ALA A 193 8.17 -3.92 -2.62
N ALA A 194 8.28 -4.92 -1.74
CA ALA A 194 9.56 -5.40 -1.23
C ALA A 194 10.42 -6.01 -2.33
N THR A 195 9.81 -6.73 -3.27
CA THR A 195 10.51 -7.27 -4.45
C THR A 195 11.03 -6.14 -5.33
N ALA A 196 10.18 -5.17 -5.66
CA ALA A 196 10.56 -4.01 -6.45
C ALA A 196 11.69 -3.21 -5.80
N ALA A 197 11.63 -2.98 -4.49
CA ALA A 197 12.69 -2.33 -3.74
C ALA A 197 14.01 -3.11 -3.82
N ALA A 198 13.99 -4.42 -3.58
CA ALA A 198 15.19 -5.26 -3.63
C ALA A 198 15.80 -5.33 -5.04
N VAL A 199 14.97 -5.45 -6.09
CA VAL A 199 15.43 -5.43 -7.48
C VAL A 199 16.01 -4.06 -7.83
N THR A 200 15.36 -2.97 -7.44
CA THR A 200 15.86 -1.60 -7.64
C THR A 200 17.24 -1.43 -7.02
N VAL A 201 17.41 -1.84 -5.76
CA VAL A 201 18.71 -1.80 -5.07
C VAL A 201 19.74 -2.67 -5.78
N GLY A 202 19.36 -3.87 -6.23
CA GLY A 202 20.23 -4.79 -6.95
C GLY A 202 20.79 -4.19 -8.25
N VAL A 203 19.92 -3.66 -9.11
CA VAL A 203 20.33 -3.03 -10.38
C VAL A 203 21.03 -1.69 -10.18
N TRP A 204 20.81 -1.03 -9.04
CA TRP A 204 21.55 0.17 -8.65
C TRP A 204 23.00 -0.13 -8.25
N ILE A 205 23.22 -1.20 -7.49
CA ILE A 205 24.56 -1.60 -7.05
C ILE A 205 25.35 -2.19 -8.22
N SER A 206 24.70 -3.01 -9.05
CA SER A 206 25.29 -3.64 -10.23
C SER A 206 24.31 -3.51 -11.40
N PRO A 207 24.51 -2.55 -12.33
CA PRO A 207 23.58 -2.24 -13.41
C PRO A 207 23.70 -3.25 -14.57
N ASP A 208 23.55 -4.52 -14.23
CA ASP A 208 23.66 -5.65 -15.11
C ASP A 208 22.68 -6.77 -14.69
N ARG A 209 22.70 -7.87 -15.45
CA ARG A 209 21.88 -9.05 -15.14
C ARG A 209 22.19 -9.63 -13.76
N THR A 210 23.43 -9.50 -13.29
CA THR A 210 23.86 -9.99 -11.98
C THR A 210 23.16 -9.25 -10.84
N GLY A 211 23.11 -7.92 -10.90
CA GLY A 211 22.40 -7.10 -9.90
C GLY A 211 20.90 -7.35 -9.89
N PHE A 212 20.30 -7.51 -11.08
CA PHE A 212 18.89 -7.90 -11.21
C PHE A 212 18.60 -9.25 -10.54
N VAL A 213 19.43 -10.26 -10.79
CA VAL A 213 19.31 -11.60 -10.20
C VAL A 213 19.53 -11.56 -8.68
N ALA A 214 20.53 -10.81 -8.22
CA ALA A 214 20.82 -10.62 -6.81
C ALA A 214 19.63 -9.96 -6.08
N GLY A 215 19.00 -8.96 -6.70
CA GLY A 215 17.81 -8.30 -6.17
C GLY A 215 16.61 -9.25 -5.99
N HIS A 216 16.32 -10.08 -6.99
CA HIS A 216 15.27 -11.12 -6.87
C HIS A 216 15.61 -12.19 -5.83
N THR A 217 16.88 -12.57 -5.73
CA THR A 217 17.36 -13.52 -4.72
C THR A 217 17.15 -12.95 -3.32
N CYS A 218 17.56 -11.69 -3.11
CA CYS A 218 17.35 -10.96 -1.84
C CYS A 218 15.85 -10.86 -1.49
N ALA A 219 15.00 -10.50 -2.46
CA ALA A 219 13.55 -10.48 -2.28
C ALA A 219 13.01 -11.83 -1.81
N THR A 220 13.50 -12.93 -2.39
CA THR A 220 13.03 -14.27 -2.06
C THR A 220 13.49 -14.70 -0.66
N ILE A 221 14.71 -14.34 -0.26
CA ILE A 221 15.17 -14.53 1.13
C ILE A 221 14.27 -13.74 2.09
N LEU A 222 13.94 -12.49 1.78
CA LEU A 222 13.03 -11.67 2.60
C LEU A 222 11.64 -12.32 2.70
N TRP A 223 11.10 -12.88 1.62
CA TRP A 223 9.83 -13.61 1.64
C TRP A 223 9.90 -14.82 2.58
N MET A 224 10.97 -15.61 2.51
CA MET A 224 11.18 -16.78 3.37
C MET A 224 11.38 -16.42 4.84
N LEU A 225 12.13 -15.35 5.13
CA LEU A 225 12.29 -14.84 6.50
C LEU A 225 10.95 -14.35 7.06
N THR A 226 10.16 -13.64 6.24
CA THR A 226 8.81 -13.18 6.62
C THR A 226 7.88 -14.37 6.88
N ALA A 227 7.86 -15.37 6.00
CA ALA A 227 7.10 -16.60 6.18
C ALA A 227 7.45 -17.29 7.50
N THR A 228 8.75 -17.47 7.75
CA THR A 228 9.25 -18.12 8.96
C THR A 228 8.87 -17.33 10.22
N GLY A 229 9.05 -16.00 10.21
CA GLY A 229 8.68 -15.13 11.32
C GLY A 229 7.18 -15.17 11.60
N VAL A 230 6.34 -15.17 10.56
CA VAL A 230 4.89 -15.27 10.68
C VAL A 230 4.46 -16.62 11.25
N ILE A 231 5.08 -17.73 10.84
CA ILE A 231 4.85 -19.06 11.42
C ILE A 231 5.21 -19.08 12.90
N ILE A 232 6.42 -18.61 13.25
CA ILE A 232 6.88 -18.55 14.66
C ILE A 232 5.94 -17.70 15.50
N PHE A 233 5.54 -16.53 15.00
CA PHE A 233 4.56 -15.67 15.66
C PHE A 233 3.23 -16.38 15.90
N GLY A 234 2.72 -17.10 14.90
CA GLY A 234 1.49 -17.89 15.01
C GLY A 234 1.61 -19.02 16.03
N LEU A 235 2.74 -19.71 16.07
CA LEU A 235 2.96 -20.80 17.03
C LEU A 235 3.02 -20.28 18.48
N ASN A 236 3.56 -19.08 18.69
CA ASN A 236 3.64 -18.42 20.00
C ASN A 236 2.33 -17.74 20.42
N ASN A 237 1.37 -17.52 19.50
CA ASN A 237 0.10 -16.85 19.79
C ASN A 237 -1.10 -17.74 19.46
N GLN A 238 -1.62 -18.44 20.47
CA GLN A 238 -2.76 -19.37 20.35
C GLN A 238 -3.95 -18.74 19.61
N ALA A 239 -4.24 -17.46 19.87
CA ALA A 239 -5.35 -16.72 19.26
C ALA A 239 -5.24 -16.55 17.74
N TYR A 240 -4.02 -16.48 17.20
CA TYR A 240 -3.76 -16.24 15.78
C TYR A 240 -3.11 -17.43 15.06
N ARG A 241 -2.87 -18.54 15.78
CA ARG A 241 -2.09 -19.69 15.31
C ARG A 241 -2.50 -20.19 13.93
N LYS A 242 -3.78 -20.53 13.76
CA LYS A 242 -4.28 -21.10 12.48
C LYS A 242 -4.04 -20.16 11.31
N ALA A 243 -4.39 -18.87 11.48
CA ALA A 243 -4.27 -17.88 10.42
C ALA A 243 -2.81 -17.55 10.10
N ALA A 244 -1.97 -17.33 11.11
CA ALA A 244 -0.57 -16.97 10.93
C ALA A 244 0.27 -18.16 10.41
N VAL A 245 0.10 -19.36 10.96
CA VAL A 245 0.81 -20.54 10.44
C VAL A 245 0.37 -20.84 9.00
N GLY A 246 -0.93 -20.76 8.71
CA GLY A 246 -1.45 -20.95 7.35
C GLY A 246 -0.89 -19.93 6.35
N SER A 247 -0.92 -18.63 6.68
CA SER A 247 -0.40 -17.60 5.78
C SER A 247 1.11 -17.70 5.60
N GLY A 248 1.85 -18.03 6.65
CA GLY A 248 3.28 -18.25 6.57
C GLY A 248 3.64 -19.49 5.73
N LEU A 249 2.88 -20.58 5.81
CA LEU A 249 3.06 -21.74 4.95
C LEU A 249 2.74 -21.43 3.47
N VAL A 250 1.66 -20.68 3.20
CA VAL A 250 1.33 -20.21 1.86
C VAL A 250 2.46 -19.33 1.30
N LEU A 251 2.99 -18.40 2.11
CA LEU A 251 4.09 -17.54 1.70
C LEU A 251 5.38 -18.32 1.45
N ALA A 252 5.70 -19.30 2.30
CA ALA A 252 6.83 -20.20 2.09
C ALA A 252 6.66 -20.99 0.78
N GLY A 253 5.47 -21.57 0.55
CA GLY A 253 5.14 -22.27 -0.70
C GLY A 253 5.29 -21.36 -1.92
N ALA A 254 4.79 -20.13 -1.88
CA ALA A 254 4.93 -19.15 -2.95
C ALA A 254 6.40 -18.79 -3.21
N ALA A 255 7.21 -18.64 -2.17
CA ALA A 255 8.64 -18.40 -2.30
C ALA A 255 9.36 -19.60 -2.93
N LEU A 256 9.00 -20.83 -2.56
CA LEU A 256 9.55 -22.05 -3.18
C LEU A 256 9.18 -22.16 -4.66
N VAL A 257 7.92 -21.88 -5.01
CA VAL A 257 7.48 -21.82 -6.41
C VAL A 257 8.28 -20.76 -7.16
N LYS A 258 8.42 -19.55 -6.61
CA LYS A 258 9.23 -18.49 -7.21
C LYS A 258 10.68 -18.94 -7.42
N LEU A 259 11.29 -19.60 -6.43
CA LEU A 259 12.64 -20.16 -6.58
C LEU A 259 12.71 -21.15 -7.73
N PHE A 260 11.77 -22.08 -7.84
CA PHE A 260 11.76 -23.07 -8.91
C PHE A 260 11.63 -22.44 -10.30
N PHE A 261 10.71 -21.49 -10.47
CA PHE A 261 10.52 -20.78 -11.75
C PHE A 261 11.73 -19.90 -12.10
N PHE A 262 12.27 -19.18 -11.12
CA PHE A 262 13.45 -18.34 -11.31
C PHE A 262 14.72 -19.18 -11.58
N ASP A 263 14.81 -20.33 -10.94
CA ASP A 263 15.88 -21.30 -11.14
C ASP A 263 15.82 -21.99 -12.52
N LEU A 264 14.63 -22.25 -13.04
CA LEU A 264 14.42 -22.74 -14.40
C LEU A 264 14.69 -21.67 -15.48
N ALA A 265 14.41 -20.39 -15.19
CA ALA A 265 14.45 -19.32 -16.18
C ALA A 265 15.80 -18.57 -16.27
N THR A 266 16.60 -18.52 -15.18
CA THR A 266 17.65 -17.48 -15.09
C THR A 266 19.02 -17.89 -14.53
N LEU A 267 19.14 -18.99 -13.76
CA LEU A 267 20.34 -19.25 -12.94
C LEU A 267 21.32 -20.26 -13.58
N SER A 268 22.60 -19.86 -13.69
CA SER A 268 23.73 -20.79 -13.82
C SER A 268 24.04 -21.45 -12.46
N GLY A 269 24.54 -22.68 -12.48
CA GLY A 269 24.36 -23.70 -11.42
C GLY A 269 24.72 -23.40 -9.95
N MET A 270 25.41 -22.31 -9.60
CA MET A 270 25.78 -21.99 -8.21
C MET A 270 24.63 -21.40 -7.39
N PHE A 271 23.86 -20.47 -7.96
CA PHE A 271 22.73 -19.85 -7.26
C PHE A 271 21.55 -20.83 -7.09
N ARG A 272 21.41 -21.77 -8.04
CA ARG A 272 20.51 -22.93 -7.94
C ARG A 272 20.76 -23.71 -6.67
N VAL A 273 22.02 -24.09 -6.45
CA VAL A 273 22.45 -24.84 -5.26
C VAL A 273 22.18 -24.04 -3.99
N ALA A 274 22.52 -22.75 -3.95
CA ALA A 274 22.28 -21.90 -2.79
C ALA A 274 20.78 -21.79 -2.44
N ALA A 275 19.92 -21.60 -3.46
CA ALA A 275 18.48 -21.49 -3.28
C ALA A 275 17.86 -22.79 -2.74
N PHE A 276 18.19 -23.94 -3.33
CA PHE A 276 17.71 -25.24 -2.85
C PHE A 276 18.21 -25.56 -1.44
N LEU A 277 19.44 -25.17 -1.12
CA LEU A 277 20.05 -25.42 0.18
C LEU A 277 19.39 -24.54 1.26
N VAL A 278 19.17 -23.26 0.99
CA VAL A 278 18.44 -22.36 1.91
C VAL A 278 16.98 -22.80 2.08
N ALA A 279 16.29 -23.12 0.99
CA ALA A 279 14.93 -23.65 1.02
C ALA A 279 14.84 -24.95 1.84
N GLY A 280 15.72 -25.91 1.54
CA GLY A 280 15.81 -27.19 2.23
C GLY A 280 16.14 -27.03 3.71
N LEU A 281 17.09 -26.15 4.07
CA LEU A 281 17.43 -25.85 5.46
C LEU A 281 16.28 -25.20 6.22
N LEU A 282 15.53 -24.29 5.59
CA LEU A 282 14.38 -23.65 6.21
C LEU A 282 13.23 -24.64 6.40
N LEU A 283 13.00 -25.54 5.45
CA LEU A 283 12.03 -26.62 5.60
C LEU A 283 12.46 -27.62 6.69
N LEU A 284 13.74 -27.97 6.77
CA LEU A 284 14.32 -28.81 7.83
C LEU A 284 14.22 -28.13 9.20
N PHE A 285 14.52 -26.83 9.28
CA PHE A 285 14.39 -26.04 10.51
C PHE A 285 12.93 -25.99 10.95
N ALA A 286 12.01 -25.69 10.03
CA ALA A 286 10.59 -25.69 10.30
C ALA A 286 10.14 -27.08 10.80
N ALA A 287 10.45 -28.16 10.08
CA ALA A 287 10.11 -29.54 10.44
C ALA A 287 10.69 -29.96 11.81
N SER A 288 11.95 -29.64 12.09
CA SER A 288 12.61 -29.97 13.36
C SER A 288 12.11 -29.11 14.53
N TYR A 289 11.64 -27.89 14.27
CA TYR A 289 10.95 -27.05 15.24
C TYR A 289 9.52 -27.56 15.52
N PHE A 290 8.77 -27.94 14.47
CA PHE A 290 7.45 -28.57 14.58
C PHE A 290 7.51 -29.88 15.38
N GLY A 291 8.47 -30.77 15.07
CA GLY A 291 8.63 -32.06 15.75
C GLY A 291 9.00 -31.94 17.24
N ARG A 292 9.69 -30.86 17.63
CA ARG A 292 10.02 -30.60 19.03
C ARG A 292 8.84 -30.08 19.85
N ARG A 293 7.94 -29.27 19.27
CA ARG A 293 6.78 -28.75 20.00
C ARG A 293 5.67 -29.78 20.16
N MET A 294 5.46 -30.67 19.19
CA MET A 294 4.48 -31.76 19.34
C MET A 294 4.90 -32.80 20.39
N ARG A 295 6.21 -33.06 20.57
CA ARG A 295 6.72 -33.96 21.60
C ARG A 295 6.63 -33.43 23.04
N VAL A 296 6.45 -32.12 23.22
CA VAL A 296 6.34 -31.49 24.55
C VAL A 296 4.88 -31.39 25.01
N ASP A 297 3.90 -31.39 24.09
CA ASP A 297 2.47 -31.46 24.42
C ASP A 297 1.99 -32.91 24.71
N GLU A 298 2.84 -33.92 24.51
CA GLU A 298 2.58 -35.35 24.80
C GLU A 298 3.16 -35.83 26.15
N SER A 299 3.82 -34.96 26.92
CA SER A 299 4.39 -35.23 28.25
C SER A 299 3.74 -34.38 29.34
#